data_AF-A0A357L026-F1
#
_entry.id   AF-A0A357L026-F1
#
_cell.length_a   1.000
_cell.length_b   1.000
_cell.length_c   1.000
_cell.angle_alpha   90.00
_cell.angle_beta   90.00
_cell.angle_gamma   90.00
#
_symmetry.space_group_name_H-M   'P 1'
#
loop_
_entity.id
_entity.type
_entity.pdbx_description
1 polymer ?
#
loop_
_entity_poly.entity_id
_entity_poly.type
_entity_poly.pdbx_seq_one_letter_code
_entity_poly.pdbx_strand_id
1 'polypeptide(L)'
;MKPRFIVPSWPRRGAGSCKEDRVGELIGRFRNFDKLIATGLVKIFYWIGIVGIVIGTLAFAFSGFRMNFGAGLGMLIAAPIGGVIAIIFWRFICEMYIVIFGIYNRLGEISAKLDERK
;
A
#
# COMPACT_ATOMS: atom_id res chain seq x y z
N MET A 1 -18.83 -42.19 -51.89
CA MET A 1 -18.45 -42.75 -50.56
C MET A 1 -17.17 -42.06 -50.10
N LYS A 2 -17.22 -41.25 -49.02
CA LYS A 2 -16.04 -40.60 -48.42
C LYS A 2 -15.71 -41.30 -47.10
N PRO A 3 -14.48 -41.79 -46.87
CA PRO A 3 -14.15 -42.39 -45.60
C PRO A 3 -14.11 -41.34 -44.49
N ARG A 4 -14.72 -41.68 -43.37
CA ARG A 4 -14.80 -40.91 -42.13
C ARG A 4 -13.46 -41.08 -41.40
N PHE A 5 -12.58 -40.10 -41.54
CA PHE A 5 -11.34 -40.03 -40.78
C PHE A 5 -11.69 -39.78 -39.32
N ILE A 6 -11.55 -40.82 -38.49
CA ILE A 6 -11.65 -40.71 -37.04
C ILE A 6 -10.35 -40.06 -36.57
N VAL A 7 -10.40 -38.75 -36.32
CA VAL A 7 -9.31 -38.06 -35.63
C VAL A 7 -9.31 -38.55 -34.17
N PRO A 8 -8.19 -39.04 -33.63
CA PRO A 8 -8.12 -39.39 -32.22
C PRO A 8 -8.21 -38.09 -31.40
N SER A 9 -9.06 -38.08 -30.37
CA SER A 9 -9.09 -37.02 -29.36
C SER A 9 -7.86 -37.13 -28.46
N TRP A 10 -6.69 -36.78 -29.00
CA TRP A 10 -5.48 -36.67 -28.20
C TRP A 10 -5.69 -35.60 -27.13
N PRO A 11 -5.40 -35.88 -25.84
CA PRO A 11 -5.21 -34.81 -24.89
C PRO A 11 -3.92 -34.11 -25.29
N ARG A 12 -3.99 -32.84 -25.70
CA ARG A 12 -2.81 -31.95 -25.77
C ARG A 12 -2.34 -31.64 -24.35
N ARG A 13 -1.90 -32.68 -23.63
CA ARG A 13 -1.12 -32.53 -22.41
C ARG A 13 0.32 -32.46 -22.85
N GLY A 14 0.74 -31.25 -23.18
CA GLY A 14 2.15 -30.92 -23.41
C GLY A 14 2.94 -31.27 -22.16
N ALA A 15 3.58 -32.44 -22.19
CA ALA A 15 4.65 -32.81 -21.29
C ALA A 15 5.87 -31.95 -21.65
N GLY A 16 5.89 -30.72 -21.15
CA GLY A 16 6.96 -29.76 -21.41
C GLY A 16 7.04 -28.59 -20.43
N SER A 17 6.09 -28.44 -19.50
CA SER A 17 6.12 -27.35 -18.53
C SER A 17 5.44 -27.80 -17.23
N CYS A 18 6.24 -28.27 -16.28
CA CYS A 18 5.83 -28.49 -14.88
C CYS A 18 6.66 -27.59 -13.92
N LYS A 19 7.43 -26.66 -14.52
CA LYS A 19 8.28 -25.68 -13.82
C LYS A 19 7.84 -24.24 -14.14
N GLU A 20 7.46 -23.93 -15.38
CA GLU A 20 7.11 -22.56 -15.80
C GLU A 20 5.74 -22.10 -15.25
N ASP A 21 4.79 -23.03 -15.15
CA ASP A 21 3.46 -22.89 -14.54
C ASP A 21 3.56 -22.60 -13.03
N ARG A 22 4.50 -23.25 -12.32
CA ARG A 22 4.74 -23.01 -10.89
C ARG A 22 5.35 -21.64 -10.62
N VAL A 23 6.26 -21.17 -11.47
CA VAL A 23 6.92 -19.86 -11.31
C VAL A 23 5.94 -18.73 -11.61
N GLY A 24 5.09 -18.86 -12.64
CA GLY A 24 4.01 -17.91 -12.92
C GLY A 24 2.97 -17.84 -11.80
N GLU A 25 2.60 -18.98 -11.21
CA GLU A 25 1.70 -19.03 -10.06
C GLU A 25 2.35 -18.44 -8.79
N LEU A 26 3.64 -18.66 -8.57
CA LEU A 26 4.40 -18.01 -7.49
C LEU A 26 4.44 -16.49 -7.66
N ILE A 27 4.76 -15.99 -8.86
CA ILE A 27 4.79 -14.56 -9.17
C ILE A 27 3.40 -13.93 -9.01
N GLY A 28 2.34 -14.62 -9.44
CA GLY A 28 0.95 -14.18 -9.22
C GLY A 28 0.54 -14.12 -7.74
N ARG A 29 1.10 -15.01 -6.90
CA ARG A 29 0.93 -14.96 -5.45
C ARG A 29 1.70 -13.80 -4.83
N PHE A 30 2.92 -13.51 -5.27
CA PHE A 30 3.71 -12.35 -4.79
C PHE A 30 2.98 -11.02 -5.04
N ARG A 31 2.30 -10.85 -6.18
CA ARG A 31 1.51 -9.63 -6.46
C ARG A 31 0.34 -9.40 -5.49
N ASN A 32 -0.29 -10.48 -4.99
CA ASN A 32 -1.31 -10.37 -3.96
C ASN A 32 -0.70 -10.06 -2.58
N PHE A 33 0.51 -10.58 -2.32
CA PHE A 33 1.25 -10.23 -1.11
C PHE A 33 1.59 -8.74 -1.07
N ASP A 34 2.03 -8.11 -2.18
CA ASP A 34 2.29 -6.66 -2.20
C ASP A 34 1.06 -5.82 -1.83
N LYS A 35 -0.14 -6.25 -2.24
CA LYS A 35 -1.40 -5.59 -1.89
C LYS A 35 -1.69 -5.67 -0.39
N LEU A 36 -1.38 -6.82 0.22
CA LEU A 36 -1.51 -7.05 1.66
C LEU A 36 -0.40 -6.32 2.45
N ILE A 37 0.83 -6.28 1.91
CA ILE A 37 1.99 -5.58 2.47
C ILE A 37 1.74 -4.07 2.46
N ALA A 38 1.25 -3.49 1.36
CA ALA A 38 0.93 -2.06 1.28
C ALA A 38 -0.10 -1.66 2.36
N THR A 39 -1.14 -2.47 2.54
CA THR A 39 -2.17 -2.23 3.56
C THR A 39 -1.61 -2.38 4.98
N GLY A 40 -0.74 -3.36 5.21
CA GLY A 40 -0.06 -3.57 6.50
C GLY A 40 0.98 -2.49 6.83
N LEU A 41 1.78 -2.08 5.85
CA LEU A 41 2.86 -1.10 6.00
C LEU A 41 2.31 0.27 6.39
N VAL A 42 1.22 0.72 5.76
CA VAL A 42 0.56 1.97 6.12
C VAL A 42 0.01 1.92 7.55
N LYS A 43 -0.45 0.76 8.02
CA LYS A 43 -0.90 0.57 9.41
C LYS A 43 0.25 0.72 10.42
N ILE A 44 1.44 0.19 10.11
CA ILE A 44 2.66 0.40 10.92
C ILE A 44 3.03 1.89 10.94
N PHE A 45 3.03 2.55 9.77
CA PHE A 45 3.35 3.96 9.64
C PHE A 45 2.36 4.85 10.41
N TYR A 46 1.08 4.50 10.41
CA TYR A 46 0.06 5.20 11.17
C TYR A 46 0.37 5.21 12.67
N TRP A 47 0.72 4.04 13.22
CA TRP A 47 1.08 3.91 14.64
C TRP A 47 2.33 4.72 15.00
N ILE A 48 3.38 4.61 14.19
CA ILE A 48 4.62 5.40 14.37
C ILE A 48 4.34 6.90 14.29
N GLY A 49 3.50 7.32 13.36
CA GLY A 49 3.10 8.71 13.21
C GLY A 49 2.34 9.26 14.40
N ILE A 50 1.37 8.52 14.91
CA ILE A 50 0.63 8.91 16.12
C ILE A 50 1.59 9.07 17.31
N VAL A 51 2.49 8.11 17.51
CA VAL A 51 3.50 8.20 18.57
C VAL A 51 4.38 9.44 18.38
N GLY A 52 4.83 9.69 17.14
CA GLY A 52 5.62 10.87 16.79
C GLY A 52 4.88 12.18 17.04
N ILE A 53 3.59 12.26 16.71
CA ILE A 53 2.78 13.47 16.92
C ILE A 53 2.49 13.69 18.39
N VAL A 54 2.23 12.64 19.18
CA VAL A 54 2.03 12.77 20.63
C VAL A 54 3.29 13.32 21.29
N ILE A 55 4.45 12.74 20.98
CA ILE A 55 5.74 13.21 21.52
C ILE A 55 6.06 14.62 21.00
N GLY A 56 5.85 14.87 19.71
CA GLY A 56 6.09 16.17 19.07
C GLY A 56 5.21 17.27 19.65
N THR A 57 3.93 16.99 19.89
CA THR A 57 2.98 17.95 20.50
C THR A 57 3.38 18.26 21.94
N LEU A 58 3.81 17.24 22.69
CA LEU A 58 4.28 17.42 24.06
C LEU A 58 5.58 18.25 24.10
N ALA A 59 6.55 17.93 23.24
CA ALA A 59 7.79 18.69 23.10
C ALA A 59 7.52 20.13 22.66
N PHE A 60 6.56 20.34 21.75
CA PHE A 60 6.15 21.66 21.28
C PHE A 60 5.52 22.48 22.41
N ALA A 61 4.66 21.88 23.24
CA ALA A 61 4.08 22.53 24.41
C ALA A 61 5.14 23.01 25.41
N PHE A 62 6.18 22.21 25.66
CA PHE A 62 7.27 22.59 26.57
C PHE A 62 8.32 23.51 25.94
N SER A 63 8.38 23.61 24.61
CA SER A 63 9.37 24.44 23.91
C SER A 63 9.23 25.94 24.25
N GLY A 64 8.00 26.43 24.43
CA GLY A 64 7.72 27.83 24.76
C GLY A 64 8.27 28.28 26.11
N PHE A 65 8.37 27.37 27.08
CA PHE A 65 8.90 27.66 28.42
C PHE A 65 10.40 27.93 28.44
N ARG A 66 11.13 27.46 27.41
CA ARG A 66 12.57 27.74 27.27
C ARG A 66 12.84 29.19 26.88
N MET A 67 11.84 29.87 26.31
CA MET A 67 11.99 31.22 25.78
C MET A 67 11.59 32.25 26.84
N ASN A 68 10.33 32.22 27.30
CA ASN A 68 9.82 33.06 28.39
C ASN A 68 8.53 32.43 28.96
N PHE A 69 8.16 32.78 30.20
CA PHE A 69 6.96 32.24 30.85
C PHE A 69 5.65 32.55 30.09
N GLY A 70 5.53 33.76 29.53
CA GLY A 70 4.38 34.15 28.71
C GLY A 70 4.30 33.40 27.37
N ALA A 71 5.45 33.10 26.76
CA ALA A 71 5.51 32.28 25.55
C ALA A 71 5.15 30.82 25.83
N GLY A 72 5.51 30.30 27.01
CA GLY A 72 5.12 28.98 27.50
C GLY A 72 3.60 28.82 27.62
N LEU A 73 2.91 29.79 28.20
CA LEU A 73 1.44 29.79 28.31
C LEU A 73 0.76 29.86 26.93
N GLY A 74 1.26 30.69 26.01
CA GLY A 74 0.74 30.76 24.64
C GLY A 74 0.93 29.44 23.88
N MET A 75 2.10 28.81 24.01
CA MET A 75 2.41 27.51 23.42
C MET A 75 1.59 26.37 24.02
N LEU A 76 1.24 26.43 25.31
CA LEU A 76 0.42 25.42 25.97
C LEU A 76 -1.02 25.39 25.41
N ILE A 77 -1.53 26.53 24.94
CA ILE A 77 -2.83 26.63 24.24
C ILE A 77 -2.68 26.32 22.75
N ALA A 78 -1.60 26.76 22.12
CA ALA A 78 -1.35 26.51 20.69
C ALA A 78 -0.99 25.05 20.39
N ALA A 79 -0.35 24.35 21.32
CA ALA A 79 0.07 22.96 21.17
C ALA A 79 -1.07 21.98 20.90
N PRO A 80 -2.19 21.94 21.66
CA PRO A 80 -3.30 21.05 21.35
C PRO A 80 -3.93 21.38 19.98
N ILE A 81 -4.03 22.65 19.61
CA ILE A 81 -4.54 23.08 18.30
C ILE A 81 -3.62 22.56 17.18
N GLY A 82 -2.31 22.77 17.32
CA GLY A 82 -1.30 22.28 16.39
C GLY A 82 -1.26 20.75 16.32
N GLY A 83 -1.41 20.06 17.45
CA GLY A 83 -1.46 18.60 17.53
C GLY A 83 -2.68 18.01 16.80
N VAL A 84 -3.86 18.63 16.93
CA VAL A 84 -5.05 18.20 16.18
C VAL A 84 -4.85 18.38 14.68
N ILE A 85 -4.31 19.53 14.24
CA ILE A 85 -3.99 19.77 12.83
C ILE A 85 -2.97 18.74 12.33
N ALA A 86 -1.93 18.45 13.12
CA ALA A 86 -0.92 17.45 12.77
C ALA A 86 -1.53 16.05 12.62
N ILE A 87 -2.46 15.64 13.50
CA ILE A 87 -3.18 14.35 13.38
C ILE A 87 -4.00 14.29 12.11
N ILE A 88 -4.74 15.35 11.78
CA ILE A 88 -5.56 15.43 10.56
C ILE A 88 -4.66 15.36 9.32
N PHE A 89 -3.58 16.13 9.30
CA PHE A 89 -2.63 16.15 8.19
C PHE A 89 -1.94 14.79 8.02
N TRP A 90 -1.58 14.14 9.13
CA TRP A 90 -1.02 12.79 9.10
C TRP A 90 -1.99 11.77 8.51
N ARG A 91 -3.27 11.85 8.90
CA ARG A 91 -4.34 11.03 8.31
C ARG A 91 -4.45 11.26 6.81
N PHE A 92 -4.41 12.51 6.36
CA PHE A 92 -4.47 12.85 4.93
C PHE A 92 -3.31 12.22 4.15
N ILE A 93 -2.10 12.26 4.69
CA ILE A 93 -0.92 11.62 4.07
C ILE A 93 -1.09 10.10 4.00
N CYS A 94 -1.50 9.45 5.09
CA CYS A 94 -1.73 8.00 5.09
C CYS A 94 -2.77 7.58 4.04
N GLU A 95 -3.86 8.34 3.91
CA GLU A 95 -4.91 8.10 2.92
C GLU A 95 -4.37 8.23 1.49
N MET A 96 -3.57 9.28 1.21
CA MET A 96 -2.96 9.47 -0.10
C MET A 96 -2.04 8.33 -0.52
N TYR A 97 -1.24 7.79 0.41
CA TYR A 97 -0.40 6.63 0.10
C TYR A 97 -1.24 5.41 -0.29
N ILE A 98 -2.30 5.09 0.46
CA ILE A 98 -3.18 3.95 0.15
C ILE A 98 -3.81 4.12 -1.25
N VAL A 99 -4.30 5.31 -1.58
CA VAL A 99 -4.92 5.62 -2.87
C VAL A 99 -3.92 5.42 -4.02
N ILE A 100 -2.70 5.94 -3.90
CA ILE A 100 -1.66 5.80 -4.94
C ILE A 100 -1.30 4.32 -5.16
N PHE A 101 -1.11 3.55 -4.09
CA PHE A 101 -0.87 2.11 -4.19
C PHE A 101 -2.05 1.37 -4.83
N GLY A 102 -3.28 1.79 -4.55
CA GLY A 102 -4.49 1.27 -5.20
C GLY A 102 -4.48 1.50 -6.72
N ILE A 103 -4.09 2.69 -7.17
CA ILE A 103 -3.99 3.04 -8.59
C ILE A 103 -2.89 2.22 -9.27
N TYR A 104 -1.71 2.11 -8.66
CA TYR A 104 -0.57 1.38 -9.21
C TYR A 104 -0.92 -0.09 -9.49
N ASN A 105 -1.63 -0.72 -8.56
CA ASN A 105 -2.06 -2.11 -8.72
C ASN A 105 -3.08 -2.29 -9.87
N ARG A 106 -3.99 -1.32 -10.04
CA ARG A 106 -5.00 -1.36 -11.11
C ARG A 106 -4.39 -1.13 -12.49
N LEU A 107 -3.37 -0.29 -12.61
CA LEU A 107 -2.59 -0.09 -13.84
C LEU A 107 -1.85 -1.36 -14.27
N GLY A 108 -1.26 -2.09 -13.31
CA GLY A 108 -0.60 -3.37 -13.58
C GLY A 108 -1.55 -4.44 -14.13
N GLU A 109 -2.83 -4.43 -13.72
CA GLU A 109 -3.84 -5.34 -14.26
C GLU A 109 -4.24 -4.99 -15.71
N ILE A 110 -4.35 -3.70 -16.02
CA ILE A 110 -4.72 -3.23 -17.37
C ILE A 110 -3.59 -3.53 -18.35
N SER A 111 -2.33 -3.32 -17.96
CA SER A 111 -1.17 -3.63 -18.82
C SER A 111 -1.11 -5.11 -19.16
N ALA A 112 -1.40 -6.01 -18.21
CA ALA A 112 -1.40 -7.44 -18.46
C ALA A 112 -2.49 -7.85 -19.48
N LYS A 113 -3.69 -7.28 -19.39
CA LYS A 113 -4.80 -7.59 -20.32
C LYS A 113 -4.57 -7.14 -21.76
N LEU A 114 -3.71 -6.13 -21.97
CA LEU A 114 -3.37 -5.65 -23.31
C LEU A 114 -2.28 -6.49 -23.98
N ASP A 115 -1.41 -7.12 -23.19
CA ASP A 115 -0.34 -7.99 -23.69
C ASP A 115 -0.90 -9.33 -24.21
N GLU A 116 -1.88 -9.92 -23.52
CA GLU A 116 -2.58 -11.14 -24.00
C GLU A 116 -3.37 -10.96 -25.31
N ARG A 117 -3.56 -9.71 -25.75
CA ARG A 117 -4.29 -9.37 -26.98
C ARG A 117 -3.38 -9.17 -28.20
N LYS A 118 -2.06 -9.23 -28.03
CA LYS A 118 -1.07 -9.23 -29.12
C LYS A 118 -0.56 -10.64 -29.38
#